data_AF-A0A258F3C2-F1
#
_entry.id   AF-A0A258F3C2-F1
#
_cell.length_a   1.000
_cell.length_b   1.000
_cell.length_c   1.000
_cell.angle_alpha   90.00
_cell.angle_beta   90.00
_cell.angle_gamma   90.00
#
_symmetry.space_group_name_H-M   'P 1'
#
loop_
_entity.id
_entity.type
_entity.pdbx_description
1 polymer ?
#
loop_
_entity_poly.entity_id
_entity_poly.type
_entity_poly.pdbx_seq_one_letter_code
_entity_poly.pdbx_strand_id
1 'polypeptide(L)'
;MEHFWPIVIGLAVAAFCVDRALAVGRGPNARYDLPIVLLLLLAAAALWGLSLARETNNELIAGLLIAAFALFGLLYNAAVGRDAENQLRAERKSDLCRALRAEIDAHVREFETFNWDTALAATGESLRKVPRFLPFLPLRTPDRVYSEVLGRIEVLDKQQIENVIRYYTLSDRVAQFIRDLRSEEFKSLNPQRKLNLFKTYIEMDRTLVRYGLEALASLGDTSATKRAEIFNTPGPDRSVPAGEG
;
A
#
# COMPACT_ATOMS: atom_id res chain seq x y z
N MET A 1 13.86 -61.89 21.59
CA MET A 1 14.40 -60.79 20.74
C MET A 1 13.31 -59.85 20.21
N GLU A 2 12.06 -59.90 20.71
CA GLU A 2 10.95 -59.09 20.16
C GLU A 2 10.75 -57.71 20.80
N HIS A 3 11.49 -57.37 21.87
CA HIS A 3 11.32 -56.10 22.59
C HIS A 3 12.30 -54.97 22.17
N PHE A 4 13.14 -55.20 21.16
CA PHE A 4 14.17 -54.23 20.76
C PHE A 4 13.65 -53.13 19.83
N TRP A 5 12.64 -53.45 19.02
CA TRP A 5 12.04 -52.54 18.04
C TRP A 5 11.39 -51.26 18.63
N PRO A 6 10.61 -51.29 19.72
CA PRO A 6 9.99 -50.07 20.24
C PRO A 6 11.00 -49.06 20.79
N ILE A 7 12.13 -49.53 21.34
CA ILE A 7 13.20 -48.66 21.86
C ILE A 7 13.92 -47.96 20.71
N VAL A 8 14.22 -48.69 19.63
CA VAL A 8 14.87 -48.13 18.43
C VAL A 8 13.98 -47.11 17.73
N ILE A 9 12.67 -47.37 17.65
CA ILE A 9 11.70 -46.42 17.09
C ILE A 9 11.62 -45.16 17.96
N GLY A 10 11.55 -45.29 19.28
CA GLY A 10 11.54 -44.15 20.20
C GLY A 10 12.80 -43.28 20.09
N LEU A 11 13.97 -43.91 19.95
CA LEU A 11 15.26 -43.22 19.78
C LEU A 11 15.35 -42.50 18.42
N ALA A 12 14.85 -43.12 17.35
CA ALA A 12 14.82 -42.52 16.02
C ALA A 12 13.87 -41.31 15.97
N VAL A 13 12.69 -41.41 16.59
CA VAL A 13 11.75 -40.28 16.71
C VAL A 13 12.37 -39.16 17.54
N ALA A 14 12.99 -39.47 18.69
CA ALA A 14 13.66 -38.48 19.52
C ALA A 14 14.83 -37.77 18.78
N ALA A 15 15.65 -38.52 18.04
CA ALA A 15 16.71 -37.94 17.23
C ALA A 15 16.18 -37.03 16.11
N PHE A 16 15.09 -37.43 15.45
CA PHE A 16 14.41 -36.61 14.44
C PHE A 16 13.77 -35.35 15.05
N CYS A 17 13.19 -35.45 16.25
CA CYS A 17 12.70 -34.30 17.01
C CYS A 17 13.82 -33.31 17.33
N VAL A 18 14.98 -33.81 17.77
CA VAL A 18 16.14 -32.97 18.14
C VAL A 18 16.73 -32.29 16.91
N ASP A 19 16.88 -33.01 15.80
CA ASP A 19 17.37 -32.43 14.54
C ASP A 19 16.44 -31.33 14.01
N ARG A 20 15.13 -31.57 14.04
CA ARG A 20 14.13 -30.54 13.72
C ARG A 20 14.14 -29.39 14.72
N ALA A 21 14.21 -29.64 16.02
CA ALA A 21 14.33 -28.64 17.09
C ALA A 21 15.54 -27.71 16.89
N LEU A 22 16.66 -28.26 16.44
CA LEU A 22 17.88 -27.52 16.14
C LEU A 22 17.77 -26.73 14.83
N ALA A 23 17.02 -27.22 13.84
CA ALA A 23 16.71 -26.49 12.61
C ALA A 23 15.77 -25.29 12.83
N VAL A 24 14.85 -25.37 13.79
CA VAL A 24 13.95 -24.28 14.23
C VAL A 24 14.72 -23.02 14.62
N GLY A 25 15.87 -23.18 15.27
CA GLY A 25 16.66 -22.07 15.80
C GLY A 25 17.33 -21.18 14.77
N ARG A 26 17.29 -21.52 13.46
CA ARG A 26 18.01 -20.79 12.41
C ARG A 26 17.14 -20.20 11.29
N GLY A 27 15.82 -20.43 11.30
CA GLY A 27 14.92 -19.99 10.21
C GLY A 27 13.85 -18.98 10.65
N PRO A 28 13.36 -18.11 9.73
CA PRO A 28 12.25 -17.18 10.01
C PRO A 28 10.92 -17.90 10.38
N ASN A 29 10.85 -19.22 10.18
CA ASN A 29 9.68 -20.06 10.47
C ASN A 29 9.72 -20.73 11.86
N ALA A 30 10.62 -20.28 12.75
CA ALA A 30 10.80 -20.83 14.09
C ALA A 30 9.50 -20.97 14.93
N ARG A 31 8.49 -20.16 14.59
CA ARG A 31 7.17 -20.15 15.23
C ARG A 31 6.32 -21.40 14.93
N TYR A 32 6.58 -22.09 13.82
CA TYR A 32 5.79 -23.24 13.33
C TYR A 32 6.36 -24.60 13.71
N ASP A 33 7.68 -24.70 13.87
CA ASP A 33 8.32 -25.98 14.14
C ASP A 33 8.26 -26.36 15.63
N LEU A 34 8.10 -25.38 16.53
CA LEU A 34 7.99 -25.57 17.98
C LEU A 34 6.81 -26.49 18.40
N PRO A 35 5.56 -26.29 17.90
CA PRO A 35 4.46 -27.20 18.20
C PRO A 35 4.63 -28.59 17.55
N ILE A 36 5.32 -28.69 16.41
CA ILE A 36 5.61 -29.99 15.76
C ILE A 36 6.58 -30.80 16.64
N VAL A 37 7.64 -30.15 17.12
CA VAL A 37 8.62 -30.77 18.03
C VAL A 37 7.94 -31.16 19.35
N LEU A 38 7.10 -30.28 19.92
CA LEU A 38 6.37 -30.57 21.16
C LEU A 38 5.45 -31.80 20.99
N LEU A 39 4.77 -31.92 19.86
CA LEU A 39 3.85 -33.03 19.62
C LEU A 39 4.58 -34.34 19.35
N LEU A 40 5.66 -34.31 18.57
CA LEU A 40 6.49 -35.50 18.39
C LEU A 40 7.09 -35.96 19.71
N LEU A 41 7.48 -35.04 20.60
CA LEU A 41 7.91 -35.36 21.97
C LEU A 41 6.75 -35.95 22.80
N LEU A 42 5.54 -35.41 22.68
CA LEU A 42 4.36 -35.89 23.41
C LEU A 42 3.91 -37.28 22.91
N ALA A 43 3.97 -37.52 21.60
CA ALA A 43 3.73 -38.82 20.97
C ALA A 43 4.81 -39.84 21.35
N ALA A 44 6.09 -39.43 21.36
CA ALA A 44 7.20 -40.27 21.82
C ALA A 44 7.06 -40.61 23.31
N ALA A 45 6.66 -39.64 24.15
CA ALA A 45 6.40 -39.86 25.58
C ALA A 45 5.20 -40.79 25.81
N ALA A 46 4.14 -40.66 25.02
CA ALA A 46 2.98 -41.55 25.09
C ALA A 46 3.33 -42.98 24.65
N LEU A 47 4.09 -43.14 23.57
CA LEU A 47 4.61 -44.44 23.12
C LEU A 47 5.56 -45.07 24.15
N TRP A 48 6.41 -44.26 24.78
CA TRP A 48 7.29 -44.72 25.84
C TRP A 48 6.52 -45.15 27.09
N GLY A 49 5.48 -44.39 27.49
CA GLY A 49 4.56 -44.77 28.56
C GLY A 49 3.81 -46.08 28.28
N LEU A 50 3.37 -46.27 27.02
CA LEU A 50 2.76 -47.53 26.53
C LEU A 50 3.72 -48.71 26.63
N SER A 51 5.02 -48.50 26.41
CA SER A 51 6.04 -49.56 26.52
C SER A 51 6.31 -50.00 27.96
N LEU A 52 6.06 -49.12 28.93
CA LEU A 52 6.29 -49.36 30.36
C LEU A 52 5.03 -49.90 31.07
N ALA A 53 3.84 -49.54 30.60
CA ALA A 53 2.58 -49.98 31.18
C ALA A 53 2.21 -51.39 30.69
N ARG A 54 2.62 -52.42 31.44
CA ARG A 54 2.35 -53.84 31.11
C ARG A 54 0.88 -54.27 31.27
N GLU A 55 -0.03 -53.42 31.76
CA GLU A 55 -1.37 -53.84 32.21
C GLU A 55 -2.50 -52.79 32.10
N THR A 56 -2.38 -51.74 31.28
CA THR A 56 -3.42 -50.68 31.19
C THR A 56 -4.26 -50.72 29.91
N ASN A 57 -5.53 -50.30 30.05
CA ASN A 57 -6.57 -50.29 29.02
C ASN A 57 -6.14 -49.50 27.76
N ASN A 58 -5.77 -50.23 26.70
CA ASN A 58 -5.37 -49.70 25.38
C ASN A 58 -6.33 -48.65 24.80
N GLU A 59 -7.61 -48.70 25.16
CA GLU A 59 -8.66 -47.79 24.69
C GLU A 59 -8.47 -46.34 25.17
N LEU A 60 -8.04 -46.14 26.43
CA LEU A 60 -7.84 -44.79 26.98
C LEU A 60 -6.67 -44.07 26.32
N ILE A 61 -5.61 -44.82 26.02
CA ILE A 61 -4.41 -44.26 25.40
C ILE A 61 -4.67 -43.93 23.93
N ALA A 62 -5.40 -44.79 23.22
CA ALA A 62 -5.85 -44.51 21.86
C ALA A 62 -6.73 -43.24 21.80
N GLY A 63 -7.69 -43.09 22.72
CA GLY A 63 -8.54 -41.90 22.80
C GLY A 63 -7.75 -40.61 23.04
N LEU A 64 -6.74 -40.65 23.92
CA LEU A 64 -5.88 -39.51 24.20
C LEU A 64 -5.03 -39.11 22.98
N LEU A 65 -4.49 -40.09 22.25
CA LEU A 65 -3.74 -39.83 21.02
C LEU A 65 -4.63 -39.19 19.95
N ILE A 66 -5.83 -39.72 19.72
CA ILE A 66 -6.78 -39.15 18.75
C ILE A 66 -7.13 -37.70 19.13
N ALA A 67 -7.43 -37.44 20.40
CA ALA A 67 -7.74 -36.09 20.88
C ALA A 67 -6.56 -35.11 20.71
N ALA A 68 -5.32 -35.55 21.01
CA ALA A 68 -4.11 -34.75 20.84
C ALA A 68 -3.84 -34.43 19.37
N PHE A 69 -3.98 -35.40 18.47
CA PHE A 69 -3.85 -35.20 17.02
C PHE A 69 -4.93 -34.26 16.48
N ALA A 70 -6.18 -34.41 16.92
CA ALA A 70 -7.28 -33.53 16.51
C ALA A 70 -7.07 -32.07 16.97
N LEU A 71 -6.68 -31.87 18.23
CA LEU A 71 -6.38 -30.54 18.77
C LEU A 71 -5.21 -29.88 18.03
N PHE A 72 -4.18 -30.65 17.68
CA PHE A 72 -3.07 -30.16 16.87
C PHE A 72 -3.48 -29.77 15.47
N GLY A 73 -4.26 -30.61 14.78
CA GLY A 73 -4.76 -30.28 13.44
C GLY A 73 -5.50 -28.94 13.44
N LEU A 74 -6.30 -28.68 14.48
CA LEU A 74 -7.01 -27.41 14.66
C LEU A 74 -6.05 -26.24 14.91
N LEU A 75 -5.09 -26.38 15.84
CA LEU A 75 -4.13 -25.32 16.17
C LEU A 75 -3.17 -25.01 15.03
N TYR A 76 -2.70 -26.04 14.31
CA TYR A 76 -1.84 -25.90 13.14
C TYR A 76 -2.57 -25.19 12.01
N ASN A 77 -3.79 -25.62 11.68
CA ASN A 77 -4.60 -24.97 10.65
C ASN A 77 -4.91 -23.51 11.02
N ALA A 78 -5.21 -23.24 12.29
CA ALA A 78 -5.43 -21.88 12.77
C ALA A 78 -4.17 -21.00 12.68
N ALA A 79 -2.97 -21.56 12.93
CA ALA A 79 -1.71 -20.83 12.85
C ALA A 79 -1.32 -20.55 11.40
N VAL A 80 -1.34 -21.56 10.53
CA VAL A 80 -1.03 -21.42 9.10
C VAL A 80 -2.04 -20.50 8.41
N GLY A 81 -3.33 -20.61 8.75
CA GLY A 81 -4.38 -19.77 8.21
C GLY A 81 -4.17 -18.28 8.51
N ARG A 82 -3.67 -17.94 9.70
CA ARG A 82 -3.37 -16.54 10.08
C ARG A 82 -2.25 -15.94 9.25
N ASP A 83 -1.20 -16.70 8.96
CA ASP A 83 -0.09 -16.19 8.16
C ASP A 83 -0.46 -16.06 6.69
N ALA A 84 -1.17 -17.03 6.14
CA ALA A 84 -1.72 -16.91 4.79
C ALA A 84 -2.62 -15.67 4.67
N GLU A 85 -3.49 -15.43 5.65
CA GLU A 85 -4.35 -14.25 5.68
C GLU A 85 -3.54 -12.94 5.78
N ASN A 86 -2.51 -12.90 6.63
CA ASN A 86 -1.63 -11.74 6.77
C ASN A 86 -0.85 -11.46 5.49
N GLN A 87 -0.34 -12.50 4.81
CA GLN A 87 0.35 -12.38 3.53
C GLN A 87 -0.59 -11.83 2.45
N LEU A 88 -1.80 -12.40 2.33
CA LEU A 88 -2.83 -11.91 1.43
C LEU A 88 -3.20 -10.44 1.69
N ARG A 89 -3.30 -10.03 2.95
CA ARG A 89 -3.55 -8.62 3.32
C ARG A 89 -2.38 -7.72 2.90
N ALA A 90 -1.13 -8.17 3.10
CA ALA A 90 0.06 -7.41 2.72
C ALA A 90 0.20 -7.27 1.19
N GLU A 91 -0.05 -8.34 0.43
CA GLU A 91 -0.06 -8.33 -1.03
C GLU A 91 -1.11 -7.36 -1.57
N ARG A 92 -2.36 -7.46 -1.08
CA ARG A 92 -3.45 -6.54 -1.46
C ARG A 92 -3.10 -5.08 -1.17
N LYS A 93 -2.50 -4.80 0.00
CA LYS A 93 -2.01 -3.46 0.35
C LYS A 93 -0.95 -2.98 -0.64
N SER A 94 0.02 -3.83 -0.95
CA SER A 94 1.13 -3.50 -1.86
C SER A 94 0.64 -3.20 -3.28
N ASP A 95 -0.27 -4.02 -3.80
CA ASP A 95 -0.85 -3.84 -5.13
C ASP A 95 -1.70 -2.56 -5.20
N LEU A 96 -2.51 -2.30 -4.17
CA LEU A 96 -3.29 -1.08 -4.05
C LEU A 96 -2.39 0.17 -4.02
N CYS A 97 -1.37 0.17 -3.16
CA CYS A 97 -0.41 1.26 -3.08
C CYS A 97 0.32 1.47 -4.42
N ARG A 98 0.70 0.38 -5.10
CA ARG A 98 1.37 0.45 -6.41
C ARG A 98 0.47 1.08 -7.47
N ALA A 99 -0.80 0.66 -7.53
CA ALA A 99 -1.76 1.17 -8.49
C ALA A 99 -2.06 2.65 -8.27
N LEU A 100 -2.39 3.04 -7.03
CA LEU A 100 -2.62 4.44 -6.66
C LEU A 100 -1.39 5.32 -6.91
N ARG A 101 -0.19 4.83 -6.56
CA ARG A 101 1.05 5.55 -6.81
C ARG A 101 1.27 5.79 -8.31
N ALA A 102 1.01 4.81 -9.16
CA ALA A 102 1.18 4.96 -10.60
C ALA A 102 0.23 6.01 -11.19
N GLU A 103 -1.04 6.03 -10.78
CA GLU A 103 -2.02 7.02 -11.23
C GLU A 103 -1.65 8.44 -10.75
N ILE A 104 -1.38 8.62 -9.46
CA ILE A 104 -1.02 9.92 -8.89
C ILE A 104 0.31 10.43 -9.47
N ASP A 105 1.32 9.56 -9.65
CA ASP A 105 2.61 9.95 -10.21
C ASP A 105 2.49 10.39 -11.67
N ALA A 106 1.67 9.70 -12.47
CA ALA A 106 1.40 10.12 -13.85
C ALA A 106 0.81 11.54 -13.91
N HIS A 107 -0.13 11.83 -13.01
CA HIS A 107 -0.73 13.17 -12.89
C HIS A 107 0.28 14.22 -12.42
N VAL A 108 1.07 13.93 -11.39
CA VAL A 108 2.08 14.89 -10.88
C VAL A 108 3.12 15.21 -11.94
N ARG A 109 3.59 14.21 -12.70
CA ARG A 109 4.59 14.39 -13.76
C ARG A 109 4.12 15.28 -14.90
N GLU A 110 2.83 15.30 -15.20
CA GLU A 110 2.26 16.23 -16.19
C GLU A 110 2.60 17.69 -15.86
N PHE A 111 2.66 18.02 -14.57
CA PHE A 111 2.92 19.37 -14.08
C PHE A 111 4.40 19.69 -13.85
N GLU A 112 5.31 18.71 -13.84
CA GLU A 112 6.74 18.93 -13.57
C GLU A 112 7.42 19.85 -14.61
N THR A 113 6.90 19.86 -15.85
CA THR A 113 7.41 20.71 -16.94
C THR A 113 6.61 21.99 -17.14
N PHE A 114 5.48 22.15 -16.45
CA PHE A 114 4.56 23.26 -16.69
C PHE A 114 4.99 24.51 -15.91
N ASN A 115 5.17 25.63 -16.62
CA ASN A 115 5.47 26.92 -15.99
C ASN A 115 4.19 27.74 -15.79
N TRP A 116 3.62 27.65 -14.59
CA TRP A 116 2.41 28.39 -14.21
C TRP A 116 2.57 29.91 -14.30
N ASP A 117 3.74 30.46 -13.95
CA ASP A 117 3.94 31.91 -13.95
C ASP A 117 3.97 32.47 -15.38
N THR A 118 4.65 31.76 -16.29
CA THR A 118 4.62 32.08 -17.73
C THR A 118 3.20 31.97 -18.29
N ALA A 119 2.45 30.91 -17.93
CA ALA A 119 1.07 30.73 -18.39
C ALA A 119 0.14 31.85 -17.87
N LEU A 120 0.30 32.27 -16.62
CA LEU A 120 -0.45 33.38 -16.02
C LEU A 120 -0.13 34.71 -16.70
N ALA A 121 1.16 35.00 -16.91
CA ALA A 121 1.61 36.23 -17.57
C ALA A 121 1.09 36.30 -19.02
N ALA A 122 1.23 35.22 -19.78
CA ALA A 122 0.75 35.14 -21.17
C ALA A 122 -0.77 35.31 -21.27
N THR A 123 -1.53 34.71 -20.34
CA THR A 123 -2.99 34.85 -20.28
C THR A 123 -3.40 36.28 -19.93
N GLY A 124 -2.73 36.90 -18.96
CA GLY A 124 -2.96 38.30 -18.59
C GLY A 124 -2.71 39.25 -19.75
N GLU A 125 -1.62 39.07 -20.49
CA GLU A 125 -1.30 39.88 -21.66
C GLU A 125 -2.31 39.68 -22.81
N SER A 126 -2.73 38.44 -23.04
CA SER A 126 -3.74 38.12 -24.04
C SER A 126 -5.10 38.74 -23.71
N LEU A 127 -5.52 38.75 -22.44
CA LEU A 127 -6.75 39.40 -21.98
C LEU A 127 -6.72 40.93 -22.09
N ARG A 128 -5.54 41.55 -21.95
CA ARG A 128 -5.36 43.00 -22.17
C ARG A 128 -5.52 43.37 -23.63
N LYS A 129 -4.94 42.58 -24.54
CA LYS A 129 -5.00 42.81 -25.99
C LYS A 129 -6.36 42.45 -26.59
N VAL A 130 -6.95 41.35 -26.13
CA VAL A 130 -8.20 40.80 -26.64
C VAL A 130 -9.14 40.53 -25.47
N PRO A 131 -10.08 41.44 -25.16
CA PRO A 131 -11.00 41.30 -24.02
C PRO A 131 -11.88 40.03 -24.06
N ARG A 132 -12.06 39.44 -25.25
CA ARG A 132 -12.80 38.18 -25.47
C ARG A 132 -11.91 36.93 -25.48
N PHE A 133 -10.62 37.05 -25.17
CA PHE A 133 -9.71 35.91 -25.10
C PHE A 133 -10.18 34.90 -24.05
N LEU A 134 -10.04 33.62 -24.39
CA LEU A 134 -10.34 32.49 -23.51
C LEU A 134 -9.13 31.54 -23.55
N PRO A 135 -8.42 31.33 -22.44
CA PRO A 135 -7.35 30.35 -22.41
C PRO A 135 -7.93 28.96 -22.64
N PHE A 136 -7.22 28.14 -23.43
CA PHE A 136 -7.61 26.75 -23.60
C PHE A 136 -7.27 25.97 -22.33
N LEU A 137 -8.30 25.39 -21.71
CA LEU A 137 -8.17 24.55 -20.52
C LEU A 137 -8.60 23.12 -20.88
N PRO A 138 -7.68 22.16 -20.97
CA PRO A 138 -8.03 20.78 -21.28
C PRO A 138 -8.93 20.21 -20.19
N LEU A 139 -9.93 19.42 -20.59
CA LEU A 139 -10.74 18.67 -19.65
C LEU A 139 -9.90 17.53 -19.08
N ARG A 140 -9.89 17.41 -17.76
CA ARG A 140 -9.26 16.28 -17.08
C ARG A 140 -10.16 15.04 -17.21
N THR A 141 -9.56 13.91 -17.55
CA THR A 141 -10.26 12.62 -17.55
C THR A 141 -10.42 12.18 -16.10
N PRO A 142 -11.57 11.60 -15.71
CA PRO A 142 -11.73 11.07 -14.35
C PRO A 142 -10.73 9.94 -14.07
N ASP A 143 -10.25 9.92 -12.83
CA ASP A 143 -9.33 8.91 -12.29
C ASP A 143 -9.99 7.52 -12.27
N ARG A 144 -9.39 6.56 -12.98
CA ARG A 144 -9.97 5.22 -13.19
C ARG A 144 -9.59 4.27 -12.08
N VAL A 145 -8.33 4.29 -11.65
CA VAL A 145 -7.84 3.36 -10.63
C VAL A 145 -8.48 3.70 -9.29
N TYR A 146 -8.49 4.98 -8.90
CA TYR A 146 -9.13 5.40 -7.64
C TYR A 146 -10.59 4.97 -7.52
N SER A 147 -11.40 5.19 -8.55
CA SER A 147 -12.83 4.85 -8.53
C SER A 147 -13.07 3.34 -8.44
N GLU A 148 -12.20 2.52 -9.03
CA GLU A 148 -12.27 1.06 -8.94
C GLU A 148 -11.81 0.52 -7.57
N VAL A 149 -10.84 1.17 -6.93
CA VAL A 149 -10.23 0.69 -5.68
C VAL A 149 -10.80 1.30 -4.41
N LEU A 150 -11.69 2.30 -4.51
CA LEU A 150 -12.27 3.00 -3.37
C LEU A 150 -12.93 2.05 -2.35
N GLY A 151 -13.56 0.97 -2.83
CA GLY A 151 -14.18 -0.05 -1.98
C GLY A 151 -13.19 -0.97 -1.23
N ARG A 152 -11.88 -0.74 -1.37
CA ARG A 152 -10.80 -1.47 -0.68
C ARG A 152 -9.85 -0.54 0.07
N ILE A 153 -10.22 0.75 0.20
CA ILE A 153 -9.36 1.77 0.79
C ILE A 153 -9.07 1.51 2.27
N GLU A 154 -9.90 0.69 2.94
CA GLU A 154 -9.73 0.27 4.33
C GLU A 154 -8.47 -0.55 4.60
N VAL A 155 -7.82 -1.07 3.56
CA VAL A 155 -6.53 -1.80 3.68
C VAL A 155 -5.35 -0.83 3.89
N LEU A 156 -5.53 0.44 3.57
CA LEU A 156 -4.51 1.48 3.76
C LEU A 156 -4.45 1.96 5.22
N ASP A 157 -3.29 2.49 5.60
CA ASP A 157 -3.13 3.13 6.91
C ASP A 157 -3.86 4.47 6.94
N LYS A 158 -4.29 4.92 8.13
CA LYS A 158 -5.06 6.16 8.30
C LYS A 158 -4.46 7.37 7.57
N GLN A 159 -3.15 7.58 7.69
CA GLN A 159 -2.45 8.69 7.03
C GLN A 159 -2.45 8.58 5.50
N GLN A 160 -2.36 7.36 4.97
CA GLN A 160 -2.42 7.10 3.53
C GLN A 160 -3.82 7.45 3.00
N ILE A 161 -4.86 7.01 3.71
CA ILE A 161 -6.26 7.33 3.37
C ILE A 161 -6.47 8.84 3.33
N GLU A 162 -6.06 9.55 4.39
CA GLU A 162 -6.23 11.01 4.49
C GLU A 162 -5.56 11.75 3.32
N ASN A 163 -4.33 11.40 2.98
CA ASN A 163 -3.59 12.06 1.89
C ASN A 163 -4.18 11.74 0.52
N VAL A 164 -4.53 10.48 0.27
CA VAL A 164 -5.14 10.03 -0.99
C VAL A 164 -6.51 10.70 -1.20
N ILE A 165 -7.37 10.71 -0.19
CA ILE A 165 -8.69 11.36 -0.28
C ILE A 165 -8.52 12.87 -0.50
N ARG A 166 -7.59 13.52 0.20
CA ARG A 166 -7.32 14.95 0.04
C ARG A 166 -6.91 15.29 -1.38
N TYR A 167 -6.04 14.48 -2.00
CA TYR A 167 -5.64 14.62 -3.39
C TYR A 167 -6.83 14.49 -4.35
N TYR A 168 -7.56 13.37 -4.30
CA TYR A 168 -8.67 13.13 -5.24
C TYR A 168 -9.83 14.11 -5.07
N THR A 169 -10.13 14.51 -3.83
CA THR A 169 -11.14 15.55 -3.57
C THR A 169 -10.78 16.88 -4.24
N LEU A 170 -9.50 17.26 -4.22
CA LEU A 170 -9.05 18.47 -4.91
C LEU A 170 -9.00 18.27 -6.43
N SER A 171 -8.61 17.10 -6.91
CA SER A 171 -8.65 16.72 -8.34
C SER A 171 -10.06 16.93 -8.92
N ASP A 172 -11.08 16.42 -8.24
CA ASP A 172 -12.48 16.58 -8.62
C ASP A 172 -12.93 18.05 -8.61
N ARG A 173 -12.53 18.82 -7.59
CA ARG A 173 -12.82 20.26 -7.50
C ARG A 173 -12.16 21.03 -8.64
N VAL A 174 -10.92 20.71 -9.00
CA VAL A 174 -10.23 21.30 -10.16
C VAL A 174 -10.96 20.95 -11.46
N ALA A 175 -11.35 19.69 -11.65
CA ALA A 175 -12.08 19.26 -12.83
C ALA A 175 -13.45 19.95 -12.96
N GLN A 176 -14.17 20.14 -11.85
CA GLN A 176 -15.39 20.95 -11.79
C GLN A 176 -15.10 22.41 -12.14
N PHE A 177 -14.06 23.00 -11.55
CA PHE A 177 -13.68 24.39 -11.82
C PHE A 177 -13.33 24.61 -13.29
N ILE A 178 -12.62 23.67 -13.94
CA ILE A 178 -12.36 23.72 -15.39
C ILE A 178 -13.66 23.75 -16.20
N ARG A 179 -14.68 22.98 -15.80
CA ARG A 179 -16.00 23.02 -16.47
C ARG A 179 -16.65 24.39 -16.32
N ASP A 180 -16.57 24.99 -15.14
CA ASP A 180 -17.10 26.34 -14.88
C ASP A 180 -16.35 27.40 -15.71
N LEU A 181 -15.02 27.29 -15.84
CA LEU A 181 -14.22 28.18 -16.69
C LEU A 181 -14.50 28.04 -18.19
N ARG A 182 -15.17 26.95 -18.60
CA ARG A 182 -15.58 26.72 -19.99
C ARG A 182 -17.03 27.12 -20.26
N SER A 183 -17.78 27.50 -19.23
CA SER A 183 -19.21 27.83 -19.33
C SER A 183 -19.44 29.16 -20.07
N GLU A 184 -20.66 29.37 -20.58
CA GLU A 184 -21.02 30.62 -21.25
C GLU A 184 -21.00 31.82 -20.28
N GLU A 185 -21.36 31.58 -19.02
CA GLU A 185 -21.31 32.57 -17.95
C GLU A 185 -19.88 33.10 -17.79
N PHE A 186 -18.87 32.22 -17.77
CA PHE A 186 -17.47 32.64 -17.73
C PHE A 186 -17.08 33.52 -18.92
N LYS A 187 -17.58 33.19 -20.12
CA LYS A 187 -17.27 33.98 -21.34
C LYS A 187 -17.81 35.41 -21.26
N SER A 188 -18.94 35.62 -20.58
CA SER A 188 -19.53 36.96 -20.36
C SER A 188 -18.83 37.81 -19.31
N LEU A 189 -17.95 37.23 -18.47
CA LEU A 189 -17.27 37.98 -17.42
C LEU A 189 -16.31 39.03 -17.99
N ASN A 190 -16.10 40.10 -17.22
CA ASN A 190 -15.09 41.10 -17.57
C ASN A 190 -13.67 40.50 -17.51
N PRO A 191 -12.70 41.08 -18.25
CA PRO A 191 -11.34 40.53 -18.33
C PRO A 191 -10.64 40.39 -16.97
N GLN A 192 -10.84 41.34 -16.05
CA GLN A 192 -10.22 41.30 -14.73
C GLN A 192 -10.72 40.11 -13.90
N ARG A 193 -12.02 39.83 -13.96
CA ARG A 193 -12.62 38.68 -13.26
C ARG A 193 -12.15 37.36 -13.86
N LYS A 194 -12.03 37.28 -15.19
CA LYS A 194 -11.47 36.10 -15.88
C LYS A 194 -10.04 35.83 -15.42
N LEU A 195 -9.20 36.86 -15.38
CA LEU A 195 -7.81 36.74 -14.93
C LEU A 195 -7.72 36.27 -13.47
N ASN A 196 -8.56 36.82 -12.58
CA ASN A 196 -8.59 36.41 -11.18
C ASN A 196 -9.00 34.94 -11.02
N LEU A 197 -10.01 34.48 -11.76
CA LEU A 197 -10.42 33.07 -11.74
C LEU A 197 -9.34 32.15 -12.32
N PHE A 198 -8.67 32.57 -13.39
CA PHE A 198 -7.54 31.82 -13.94
C PHE A 198 -6.36 31.72 -12.96
N LYS A 199 -6.08 32.80 -12.20
CA LYS A 199 -5.12 32.76 -11.09
C LYS A 199 -5.54 31.76 -10.01
N THR A 200 -6.82 31.73 -9.63
CA THR A 200 -7.35 30.73 -8.69
C THR A 200 -7.16 29.31 -9.21
N TYR A 201 -7.44 29.06 -10.49
CA TYR A 201 -7.19 27.76 -11.12
C TYR A 201 -5.72 27.33 -11.00
N ILE A 202 -4.78 28.22 -11.33
CA ILE A 202 -3.35 27.95 -11.20
C ILE A 202 -2.95 27.59 -9.76
N GLU A 203 -3.47 28.31 -8.76
CA GLU A 203 -3.20 28.01 -7.35
C GLU A 203 -3.81 26.67 -6.90
N MET A 204 -4.98 26.30 -7.43
CA MET A 204 -5.56 24.97 -7.20
C MET A 204 -4.69 23.88 -7.83
N ASP A 205 -4.20 24.06 -9.06
CA ASP A 205 -3.30 23.12 -9.73
C ASP A 205 -1.99 22.95 -8.96
N ARG A 206 -1.38 24.04 -8.49
CA ARG A 206 -0.18 23.98 -7.63
C ARG A 206 -0.44 23.22 -6.34
N THR A 207 -1.57 23.48 -5.70
CA THR A 207 -1.98 22.78 -4.47
C THR A 207 -2.23 21.30 -4.74
N LEU A 208 -2.81 20.96 -5.89
CA LEU A 208 -3.06 19.59 -6.30
C LEU A 208 -1.75 18.81 -6.48
N VAL A 209 -0.74 19.40 -7.10
CA VAL A 209 0.61 18.81 -7.21
C VAL A 209 1.20 18.55 -5.83
N ARG A 210 1.12 19.53 -4.92
CA ARG A 210 1.60 19.36 -3.53
C ARG A 210 0.91 18.19 -2.83
N TYR A 211 -0.42 18.10 -2.90
CA TYR A 211 -1.16 16.98 -2.32
C TYR A 211 -0.84 15.64 -2.99
N GLY A 212 -0.58 15.65 -4.30
CA GLY A 212 -0.10 14.46 -5.02
C GLY A 212 1.23 13.97 -4.47
N LEU A 213 2.19 14.87 -4.27
CA LEU A 213 3.50 14.54 -3.69
C LEU A 213 3.40 14.04 -2.24
N GLU A 214 2.54 14.65 -1.41
CA GLU A 214 2.25 14.17 -0.05
C GLU A 214 1.63 12.75 -0.06
N ALA A 215 0.69 12.49 -0.97
CA ALA A 215 0.09 11.17 -1.14
C ALA A 215 1.13 10.13 -1.59
N LEU A 216 1.94 10.45 -2.61
CA LEU A 216 3.02 9.59 -3.10
C LEU A 216 4.02 9.23 -1.99
N ALA A 217 4.43 10.20 -1.18
CA ALA A 217 5.32 9.96 -0.05
C ALA A 217 4.69 8.99 0.97
N SER A 218 3.41 9.15 1.30
CA SER A 218 2.71 8.25 2.24
C SER A 218 2.48 6.84 1.67
N LEU A 219 2.40 6.69 0.35
CA LEU A 219 2.31 5.39 -0.34
C LEU A 219 3.69 4.73 -0.54
N GLY A 220 4.77 5.33 -0.03
CA GLY A 220 6.11 4.76 -0.03
C GLY A 220 6.99 5.20 -1.21
N ASP A 221 6.65 6.26 -1.93
CA ASP A 221 7.57 6.88 -2.89
C ASP A 221 8.59 7.78 -2.18
N THR A 222 9.81 7.28 -2.02
CA THR A 222 10.90 8.03 -1.38
C THR A 222 11.39 9.22 -2.23
N SER A 223 11.10 9.25 -3.52
CA SER A 223 11.46 10.37 -4.40
C SER A 223 10.52 11.57 -4.22
N ALA A 224 9.29 11.33 -3.77
CA ALA A 224 8.26 12.36 -3.65
C ALA A 224 8.64 13.46 -2.66
N THR A 225 9.30 13.14 -1.56
CA THR A 225 9.78 14.13 -0.59
C THR A 225 10.78 15.11 -1.22
N LYS A 226 11.76 14.60 -1.98
CA LYS A 226 12.74 15.44 -2.70
C LYS A 226 12.06 16.31 -3.75
N ARG A 227 11.09 15.75 -4.49
CA ARG A 227 10.30 16.50 -5.47
C ARG A 227 9.47 17.61 -4.81
N ALA A 228 8.91 17.35 -3.63
CA ALA A 228 8.16 18.34 -2.85
C ALA A 228 9.06 19.49 -2.37
N GLU A 229 10.30 19.20 -1.95
CA GLU A 229 11.28 20.23 -1.61
C GLU A 229 11.60 21.13 -2.81
N ILE A 230 11.84 20.52 -3.98
CA ILE A 230 12.09 21.27 -5.23
C ILE A 230 10.87 22.13 -5.59
N PHE A 231 9.66 21.58 -5.48
CA PHE A 231 8.42 22.28 -5.80
C PHE A 231 8.11 23.44 -4.85
N ASN A 232 8.37 23.28 -3.55
CA ASN A 232 8.13 24.30 -2.53
C ASN A 232 9.23 25.36 -2.47
N THR A 233 10.38 25.15 -3.10
CA THR A 233 11.43 26.15 -3.19
C THR A 233 11.00 27.20 -4.23
N PRO A 234 10.91 28.50 -3.88
CA PRO A 234 10.68 29.55 -4.86
C PRO A 234 11.75 29.45 -5.95
N GLY A 235 11.35 29.15 -7.18
CA GLY A 235 12.30 28.98 -8.27
C GLY A 235 13.12 30.26 -8.45
N PRO A 236 14.46 30.18 -8.61
CA PRO A 236 15.23 31.32 -9.08
C PRO A 236 14.68 31.68 -10.46
N ASP A 237 14.44 32.97 -10.64
CA ASP A 237 13.93 33.62 -11.85
C ASP A 237 14.42 32.92 -13.13
N ARG A 238 13.59 32.02 -13.71
CA ARG A 238 13.91 31.28 -14.95
C ARG A 238 13.74 32.15 -16.21
N SER A 239 13.68 33.48 -16.02
CA SER A 239 13.41 34.48 -17.06
C SER A 239 14.67 35.07 -17.71
N VAL A 240 15.88 34.66 -17.32
CA VAL A 240 17.11 35.19 -17.94
C VAL A 240 17.46 34.36 -19.19
N PRO A 241 17.29 34.90 -20.42
CA PRO A 241 17.84 34.23 -21.59
C PRO A 241 19.36 34.20 -21.45
N ALA A 242 19.95 33.02 -21.65
CA ALA A 242 21.39 32.87 -21.75
C ALA A 242 21.89 33.82 -22.84
N GLY A 243 22.79 34.73 -22.46
CA GLY A 243 23.35 35.71 -23.35
C GLY A 243 23.94 35.06 -24.59
N GLU A 244 23.61 35.64 -25.75
CA GLU A 244 24.36 35.47 -26.98
C GLU A 244 25.80 35.96 -26.72
N GLY A 245 26.77 35.08 -26.97
CA GLY A 245 28.19 35.41 -27.07
C GLY A 245 28.60 35.62 -28.52
#